data_AF-A0A956LN14-F1
#
_entry.id   AF-A0A956LN14-F1
#
_cell.length_a   1.000
_cell.length_b   1.000
_cell.length_c   1.000
_cell.angle_alpha   90.00
_cell.angle_beta   90.00
_cell.angle_gamma   90.00
#
_symmetry.space_group_name_H-M   'P 1'
#
loop_
_entity.id
_entity.type
_entity.pdbx_description
1 polymer ?
#
loop_
_entity_poly.entity_id
_entity_poly.type
_entity_poly.pdbx_seq_one_letter_code
_entity_poly.pdbx_strand_id
1 'polypeptide(L)'
;MSDARGGEAFARLLAERRLLVCVGPGGVGKTTVAAAMGLHAARSGRKTLVLTIDPARRLATMLGLDGLDDEERPVPVEQLEPLAGARERAAMYAAMLDTGAAYDSLIKRIAEDEDHRQRIYNNRL
;
A
#
# COMPACT_ATOMS: atom_id res chain seq x y z
N MET A 1 -14.55 23.18 18.40
CA MET A 1 -15.63 22.80 17.47
C MET A 1 -14.94 22.39 16.17
N SER A 2 -14.47 21.15 16.13
CA SER A 2 -13.47 20.66 15.16
C SER A 2 -14.11 20.34 13.80
N ASP A 3 -13.32 20.51 12.75
CA ASP A 3 -13.68 20.58 11.34
C ASP A 3 -14.31 19.28 10.78
N ALA A 4 -15.64 19.17 10.84
CA ALA A 4 -16.39 18.06 10.24
C ALA A 4 -16.19 17.97 8.71
N ARG A 5 -15.86 19.08 8.04
CA ARG A 5 -15.67 19.12 6.58
C ARG A 5 -14.40 18.39 6.14
N GLY A 6 -13.31 18.51 6.91
CA GLY A 6 -12.06 17.79 6.64
C GLY A 6 -12.24 16.27 6.70
N GLY A 7 -12.99 15.78 7.69
CA GLY A 7 -13.29 14.35 7.84
C GLY A 7 -14.11 13.79 6.69
N GLU A 8 -15.17 14.49 6.28
CA GLU A 8 -16.00 14.09 5.13
C GLU A 8 -15.22 14.10 3.82
N ALA A 9 -14.41 15.13 3.57
CA ALA A 9 -13.58 15.21 2.37
C ALA A 9 -12.58 14.04 2.28
N PHE A 10 -11.99 13.64 3.41
CA PHE A 10 -11.07 12.52 3.47
C PHE A 10 -11.77 11.17 3.25
N ALA A 11 -12.91 10.94 3.90
CA ALA A 11 -13.70 9.73 3.68
C ALA A 11 -14.13 9.61 2.21
N ARG A 12 -14.52 10.72 1.58
CA ARG A 12 -14.84 10.77 0.15
C ARG A 12 -13.65 10.41 -0.73
N LEU A 13 -12.46 10.92 -0.42
CA LEU A 13 -11.22 10.55 -1.12
C LEU A 13 -10.95 9.04 -1.03
N LEU A 14 -11.12 8.45 0.17
CA LEU A 14 -11.00 7.00 0.38
C LEU A 14 -12.11 6.20 -0.30
N ALA A 15 -13.26 6.79 -0.63
CA ALA A 15 -14.38 6.14 -1.31
C ALA A 15 -14.29 6.22 -2.86
N GLU A 16 -13.71 7.29 -3.40
CA GLU A 16 -13.70 7.55 -4.85
C GLU A 16 -12.39 7.16 -5.55
N ARG A 17 -11.25 7.22 -4.86
CA ARG A 17 -9.95 7.01 -5.50
C ARG A 17 -9.55 5.53 -5.52
N ARG A 18 -8.82 5.12 -6.57
CA ARG A 18 -8.31 3.74 -6.74
C ARG A 18 -6.85 3.59 -6.34
N LEU A 19 -6.08 4.67 -6.39
CA LEU A 19 -4.68 4.74 -6.00
C LEU A 19 -4.47 5.99 -5.16
N LEU A 20 -3.84 5.81 -4.01
CA LEU A 20 -3.45 6.88 -3.10
C LEU A 20 -1.99 6.69 -2.75
N VAL A 21 -1.20 7.77 -2.85
CA VAL A 21 0.24 7.74 -2.59
C VAL A 21 0.54 8.65 -1.41
N CYS A 22 1.03 8.08 -0.32
CA CYS A 22 1.53 8.85 0.81
C CYS A 22 2.94 9.36 0.50
N VAL A 23 3.08 10.67 0.33
CA VAL A 23 4.36 11.33 0.05
C VAL A 23 4.76 12.27 1.19
N GLY A 24 6.06 12.51 1.34
CA GLY A 24 6.60 13.39 2.37
C GLY A 24 7.97 12.94 2.91
N PRO A 25 8.63 13.77 3.72
CA PRO A 25 9.95 13.49 4.30
C PRO A 25 10.02 12.20 5.12
N GLY A 26 11.23 11.73 5.43
CA GLY A 26 11.44 10.60 6.34
C GLY A 26 10.82 10.85 7.72
N GLY A 27 10.23 9.83 8.33
CA GLY A 27 9.72 9.91 9.72
C GLY A 27 8.39 10.65 9.94
N VAL A 28 7.78 11.28 8.93
CA VAL A 28 6.52 12.03 9.07
C VAL A 28 5.25 11.18 9.24
N GLY A 29 5.39 9.84 9.33
CA GLY A 29 4.26 8.93 9.57
C GLY A 29 3.55 8.39 8.32
N LYS A 30 4.15 8.48 7.12
CA LYS A 30 3.56 7.98 5.86
C LYS A 30 3.02 6.55 5.95
N THR A 31 3.83 5.62 6.47
CA THR A 31 3.47 4.20 6.60
C THR A 31 2.28 4.03 7.55
N THR A 32 2.27 4.77 8.66
CA THR A 32 1.17 4.76 9.64
C THR A 32 -0.12 5.27 9.02
N VAL A 33 -0.05 6.40 8.30
CA VAL A 33 -1.21 6.98 7.61
C VAL A 33 -1.71 6.04 6.51
N ALA A 34 -0.82 5.43 5.73
CA ALA A 34 -1.19 4.45 4.72
C ALA A 34 -1.92 3.23 5.31
N ALA A 35 -1.42 2.68 6.41
CA ALA A 35 -2.07 1.58 7.12
C ALA A 35 -3.46 1.98 7.64
N ALA A 36 -3.58 3.16 8.26
CA ALA A 36 -4.85 3.68 8.77
C ALA A 36 -5.87 3.95 7.66
N MET A 37 -5.44 4.49 6.52
CA MET A 37 -6.29 4.65 5.33
C MET A 37 -6.78 3.31 4.79
N GLY A 38 -5.88 2.32 4.71
CA GLY A 38 -6.22 0.98 4.25
C GLY A 38 -7.26 0.32 5.14
N LEU A 39 -7.06 0.42 6.46
CA LEU A 39 -8.00 -0.09 7.45
C LEU A 39 -9.36 0.62 7.37
N HIS A 40 -9.36 1.95 7.23
CA HIS A 40 -10.58 2.71 7.06
C HIS A 40 -11.34 2.24 5.82
N ALA A 41 -10.69 2.20 4.66
CA ALA A 41 -11.31 1.78 3.40
C ALA A 41 -11.86 0.33 3.47
N ALA A 42 -11.11 -0.59 4.06
CA ALA A 42 -11.55 -1.97 4.28
C ALA A 42 -12.81 -2.03 5.16
N ARG A 43 -12.84 -1.29 6.27
CA ARG A 43 -14.03 -1.20 7.13
C ARG A 43 -15.20 -0.44 6.48
N SER A 44 -14.95 0.37 5.45
CA SER A 44 -15.97 0.99 4.60
C SER A 44 -16.55 0.04 3.53
N GLY A 45 -16.03 -1.19 3.43
CA GLY A 45 -16.45 -2.16 2.41
C GLY A 45 -15.63 -2.14 1.12
N ARG A 46 -14.43 -1.53 1.11
CA ARG A 46 -13.54 -1.52 -0.06
C ARG A 46 -12.40 -2.52 0.07
N LYS A 47 -12.29 -3.43 -0.91
CA LYS A 47 -11.11 -4.29 -1.03
C LYS A 47 -9.86 -3.43 -1.22
N THR A 48 -8.89 -3.57 -0.34
CA THR A 48 -7.75 -2.63 -0.25
C THR A 48 -6.42 -3.36 -0.12
N LEU A 49 -5.39 -2.88 -0.84
CA LEU A 49 -4.00 -3.29 -0.69
C LEU A 49 -3.18 -2.10 -0.20
N VAL A 50 -2.41 -2.28 0.87
CA VAL A 50 -1.41 -1.31 1.33
C VAL A 50 -0.03 -1.80 0.92
N LEU A 51 0.62 -1.04 0.04
CA LEU A 51 1.95 -1.34 -0.47
C LEU A 51 2.98 -0.45 0.24
N THR A 52 4.08 -1.05 0.70
CA THR A 52 5.24 -0.33 1.25
C THR A 52 6.51 -0.59 0.43
N ILE A 53 7.46 0.34 0.45
CA ILE A 53 8.83 0.15 -0.06
C ILE A 53 9.86 0.14 1.08
N ASP A 54 9.38 0.19 2.33
CA ASP A 54 10.25 0.34 3.51
C ASP A 54 10.84 -1.02 3.94
N PRO A 55 12.16 -1.24 3.78
CA PRO A 55 12.81 -2.47 4.19
C PRO A 55 12.83 -2.65 5.71
N ALA A 56 12.57 -1.59 6.50
CA ALA A 56 12.53 -1.67 7.96
C ALA A 56 11.29 -2.40 8.51
N ARG A 57 10.46 -2.98 7.64
CA ARG A 57 9.30 -3.84 7.99
C ARG A 57 8.26 -3.13 8.87
N ARG A 58 8.25 -1.80 8.90
CA ARG A 58 7.36 -1.00 9.78
C ARG A 58 5.89 -1.31 9.57
N LEU A 59 5.47 -1.50 8.31
CA LEU A 59 4.09 -1.85 7.98
C LEU A 59 3.71 -3.23 8.55
N ALA A 60 4.58 -4.23 8.39
CA ALA A 60 4.36 -5.57 8.91
C ALA A 60 4.17 -5.54 10.43
N THR A 61 5.07 -4.84 11.14
CA THR A 61 4.98 -4.65 12.59
C THR A 61 3.68 -3.97 13.01
N MET A 62 3.25 -2.92 12.30
CA MET A 62 1.99 -2.21 12.62
C MET A 62 0.75 -3.07 12.42
N LEU A 63 0.79 -3.98 11.44
CA LEU A 63 -0.33 -4.86 11.10
C LEU A 63 -0.28 -6.21 11.82
N GLY A 64 0.73 -6.45 12.67
CA GLY A 64 0.91 -7.73 13.37
C GLY A 64 1.28 -8.89 12.45
N LEU A 65 1.97 -8.61 11.34
CA LEU A 65 2.43 -9.61 10.37
C LEU A 65 3.90 -9.97 10.62
N ASP A 66 4.25 -11.25 10.45
CA ASP A 66 5.62 -11.75 10.61
C ASP A 66 6.62 -11.16 9.60
N GLY A 67 6.11 -10.66 8.48
CA GLY A 67 6.88 -10.08 7.40
C GLY A 67 6.01 -9.68 6.21
N LEU A 68 6.60 -8.91 5.30
CA LEU A 68 6.05 -8.58 4.00
C LEU A 68 7.13 -8.80 2.94
N ASP A 69 6.70 -9.33 1.81
CA ASP A 69 7.40 -9.57 0.56
C ASP A 69 6.52 -9.04 -0.59
N ASP A 70 6.85 -9.38 -1.83
CA ASP A 70 6.10 -8.98 -3.02
C ASP A 70 4.77 -9.73 -3.19
N GLU A 71 4.45 -10.67 -2.30
CA GLU A 71 3.16 -11.35 -2.25
C GLU A 71 2.13 -10.61 -1.39
N GLU A 72 0.87 -10.64 -1.83
CA GLU A 72 -0.25 -10.08 -1.08
C GLU A 72 -0.54 -10.92 0.17
N ARG A 73 -0.33 -10.35 1.36
CA ARG A 73 -0.66 -11.00 2.63
C ARG A 73 -1.96 -10.47 3.20
N PRO A 74 -2.90 -11.34 3.61
CA PRO A 74 -4.15 -10.90 4.22
C PRO A 74 -3.89 -10.24 5.57
N VAL A 75 -4.57 -9.12 5.82
CA VAL A 75 -4.56 -8.42 7.10
C VAL A 75 -5.84 -8.81 7.85
N PRO A 76 -5.76 -9.28 9.11
CA PRO A 76 -6.91 -9.81 9.83
C PRO A 76 -7.87 -8.69 10.28
N VAL A 77 -8.67 -8.18 9.35
CA VAL A 77 -9.67 -7.13 9.60
C VAL A 77 -11.04 -7.70 9.96
N GLU A 78 -11.17 -9.03 10.01
CA GLU A 78 -12.44 -9.72 10.27
C GLU A 78 -12.94 -9.49 11.70
N GLN A 79 -12.02 -9.21 12.61
CA GLN A 79 -12.30 -8.93 14.01
C GLN A 79 -12.78 -7.48 14.23
N LEU A 80 -12.80 -6.65 13.18
CA LEU A 80 -13.17 -5.25 13.25
C LEU A 80 -14.61 -5.04 12.79
N GLU A 81 -15.31 -4.17 13.50
CA GLU A 81 -16.65 -3.73 13.12
C GLU A 81 -16.61 -2.89 11.83
N PRO A 82 -17.58 -3.02 10.93
CA PRO A 82 -17.77 -2.09 9.82
C PRO A 82 -17.85 -0.64 10.31
N LEU A 83 -17.52 0.32 9.45
CA LEU A 83 -17.76 1.72 9.75
C LEU A 83 -19.26 2.04 9.71
N ALA A 84 -19.69 3.05 10.49
CA ALA A 84 -21.06 3.51 10.46
C ALA A 84 -21.50 3.85 9.03
N GLY A 85 -22.61 3.26 8.59
CA GLY A 85 -23.14 3.42 7.22
C GLY A 85 -22.57 2.43 6.20
N ALA A 86 -21.55 1.66 6.52
CA ALA A 86 -21.11 0.54 5.68
C ALA A 86 -22.01 -0.68 5.90
N ARG A 87 -22.37 -1.38 4.82
CA ARG A 87 -23.14 -2.64 4.91
C ARG A 87 -22.29 -3.78 5.48
N GLU A 88 -21.06 -3.86 5.03
CA GLU A 88 -20.08 -4.86 5.43
C GLU A 88 -18.66 -4.30 5.26
N ARG A 89 -17.70 -4.95 5.90
CA ARG A 89 -16.28 -4.75 5.64
C ARG A 89 -15.83 -5.54 4.41
N ALA A 90 -14.69 -5.20 3.86
CA ALA A 90 -14.04 -5.95 2.79
C ALA A 90 -12.61 -6.35 3.17
N ALA A 91 -12.04 -7.26 2.38
CA ALA A 91 -10.70 -7.77 2.59
C ALA A 91 -9.62 -6.68 2.47
N MET A 92 -8.64 -6.74 3.37
CA MET A 92 -7.45 -5.89 3.35
C MET A 92 -6.21 -6.77 3.16
N TYR A 93 -5.28 -6.28 2.35
CA TYR A 93 -4.01 -6.92 2.08
C TYR A 93 -2.86 -5.94 2.33
N ALA A 94 -1.69 -6.48 2.61
CA ALA A 94 -0.45 -5.73 2.65
C ALA A 94 0.64 -6.46 1.86
N ALA A 95 1.50 -5.70 1.20
CA ALA A 95 2.66 -6.22 0.48
C ALA A 95 3.81 -5.21 0.56
N MET A 96 5.02 -5.67 0.30
CA MET A 96 6.21 -4.85 0.11
C MET A 96 6.64 -4.93 -1.35
N LEU A 97 6.77 -3.78 -2.01
CA LEU A 97 7.28 -3.74 -3.36
C LEU A 97 8.78 -4.04 -3.36
N ASP A 98 9.18 -5.12 -4.03
CA ASP A 98 10.56 -5.35 -4.40
C ASP A 98 10.92 -4.44 -5.60
N THR A 99 11.68 -3.38 -5.32
CA THR A 99 12.12 -2.42 -6.33
C THR A 99 13.06 -3.05 -7.35
N GLY A 100 13.86 -4.04 -6.94
CA GLY A 100 14.75 -4.77 -7.83
C GLY A 100 13.97 -5.64 -8.81
N ALA A 101 13.05 -6.46 -8.31
CA ALA A 101 12.21 -7.31 -9.15
C ALA A 101 11.27 -6.49 -10.06
N ALA A 102 10.72 -5.38 -9.55
CA ALA A 102 9.90 -4.47 -10.35
C ALA A 102 10.70 -3.82 -11.49
N TYR A 103 11.94 -3.41 -11.21
CA TYR A 103 12.84 -2.84 -12.22
C TYR A 103 13.26 -3.89 -13.25
N ASP A 104 13.63 -5.09 -12.79
CA ASP A 104 14.01 -6.20 -13.67
C ASP A 104 12.85 -6.61 -14.60
N SER A 105 11.62 -6.61 -14.09
CA SER A 105 10.41 -6.85 -14.88
C SER A 105 10.14 -5.74 -15.90
N LEU A 106 10.41 -4.49 -15.54
CA LEU A 106 10.27 -3.35 -16.44
C LEU A 106 11.30 -3.41 -17.58
N ILE A 107 12.55 -3.76 -17.28
CA ILE A 107 13.60 -3.97 -18.29
C ILE A 107 13.19 -5.08 -19.26
N LYS A 108 12.76 -6.24 -18.75
CA LYS A 108 12.32 -7.36 -19.61
C LYS A 108 11.20 -6.95 -20.57
N ARG A 109 10.26 -6.11 -20.10
CA ARG A 109 9.13 -5.65 -20.90
C ARG A 109 9.49 -4.63 -21.97
N ILE A 110 10.48 -3.77 -21.72
CA ILE A 110 10.77 -2.60 -22.57
C ILE A 110 12.01 -2.81 -23.44
N ALA A 111 13.04 -3.50 -22.94
CA ALA A 111 14.22 -3.78 -23.72
C ALA A 111 13.93 -4.97 -24.64
N GLU A 112 13.82 -4.70 -25.94
CA GLU A 112 13.52 -5.69 -26.98
C GLU A 112 14.74 -6.59 -27.30
N ASP A 113 15.96 -6.08 -27.07
CA ASP A 113 17.23 -6.70 -27.44
C ASP A 113 18.06 -7.15 -26.22
N GLU A 114 18.67 -8.33 -26.32
CA GLU A 114 19.43 -8.96 -25.24
C GLU A 114 20.70 -8.16 -24.90
N ASP A 115 21.37 -7.58 -25.89
CA ASP A 115 22.55 -6.74 -25.68
C ASP A 115 22.20 -5.45 -24.91
N HIS A 116 21.02 -4.87 -25.16
CA HIS A 116 20.51 -3.73 -24.41
C HIS A 116 20.16 -4.10 -22.97
N ARG A 117 19.57 -5.28 -22.74
CA ARG A 117 19.29 -5.78 -21.38
C ARG A 117 20.57 -5.96 -20.57
N GLN A 118 21.58 -6.64 -21.14
CA GLN A 118 22.85 -6.90 -20.46
C GLN A 118 23.60 -5.60 -20.11
N ARG A 119 23.56 -4.58 -20.98
CA ARG A 119 24.13 -3.26 -20.68
C ARG A 119 23.46 -2.57 -19.49
N ILE A 120 22.13 -2.68 -19.36
CA ILE A 120 21.40 -2.09 -18.23
C ILE A 120 21.71 -2.85 -16.94
N TYR A 121 21.76 -4.19 -16.98
CA TYR A 121 22.10 -5.00 -15.81
C TYR A 121 23.54 -4.78 -15.33
N ASN A 122 24.50 -4.61 -16.24
CA ASN A 122 25.91 -4.38 -15.91
C ASN A 122 26.20 -2.97 -15.38
N ASN A 123 25.25 -2.04 -15.46
CA ASN A 123 25.35 -0.68 -14.94
C ASN A 123 24.66 -0.49 -13.57
N ARG A 124 24.23 -1.58 -12.92
CA ARG A 124 23.65 -1.53 -11.58
C ARG A 124 24.75 -1.11 -10.58
N LEU A 125 24.56 0.06 -9.93
CA LEU A 125 25.43 0.61 -8.88
C LEU A 125 25.34 -0.18 -7.57
#